data_AF-A0A960Y7Q7-F1
#
_entry.id   AF-A0A960Y7Q7-F1
#
_cell.length_a   1.000
_cell.length_b   1.000
_cell.length_c   1.000
_cell.angle_alpha   90.00
_cell.angle_beta   90.00
_cell.angle_gamma   90.00
#
_symmetry.space_group_name_H-M   'P 1'
#
loop_
_entity.id
_entity.type
_entity.pdbx_description
1 polymer ?
#
loop_
_entity_poly.entity_id
_entity_poly.type
_entity_poly.pdbx_seq_one_letter_code
_entity_poly.pdbx_strand_id
1 'polypeptide(L)'
;MSAKRPREKPISQIGRASSDIKLMIAASYINGWLHTYDAAVQFLTKVQNASPSEVKKLIQSPDHKQQLKKSKTACLEIFQEFDKSRMVLLASDILASETQSLEMPFSEFESKYGKIKPKALGYAPRYSVIKFLPGRIFLRFPENIFAKDLVIAYNSISELEKIQSCINNRFSLREFDEQYADGERLHNVWLIHAMIDYFTASCFSSCFNLTEAYLSSIIWRFLEDNSRELPDAIKDDILKSSDRSIKYRLINTLRRITGVNVFTETDEIVRNLDSILFQPRHALTHCSPFPYQRKHIRFDEKEKIAVLFSMTKDDAKKALDLTINAIKIINKSLPEGYGDLNWLPQYNSENQLSMPGLSGNYIGIFKRLGDLVR
;
A
#
# COMPACT_ATOMS: atom_id res chain seq x y z
N MET A 1 -4.56 39.36 -5.49
CA MET A 1 -3.57 39.34 -6.60
C MET A 1 -3.49 37.92 -7.13
N SER A 2 -4.08 37.67 -8.30
CA SER A 2 -4.08 36.35 -8.95
C SER A 2 -2.70 36.08 -9.52
N ALA A 3 -1.99 35.10 -8.97
CA ALA A 3 -0.74 34.62 -9.54
C ALA A 3 -1.05 34.03 -10.92
N LYS A 4 -0.58 34.71 -11.97
CA LYS A 4 -0.63 34.21 -13.35
C LYS A 4 0.06 32.85 -13.37
N ARG A 5 -0.72 31.79 -13.67
CA ARG A 5 -0.18 30.45 -13.94
C ARG A 5 0.89 30.56 -15.05
N PRO A 6 2.03 29.85 -14.93
CA PRO A 6 3.01 29.83 -16.00
C PRO A 6 2.36 29.32 -17.29
N ARG A 7 2.60 30.06 -18.38
CA ARG A 7 2.14 29.77 -19.74
C ARG A 7 2.72 28.43 -20.24
N GLU A 8 1.90 27.70 -20.99
CA GLU A 8 2.19 26.59 -21.91
C GLU A 8 3.40 25.67 -21.62
N LYS A 9 3.10 24.37 -21.43
CA LYS A 9 4.05 23.31 -21.06
C LYS A 9 5.29 23.25 -22.00
N PRO A 10 6.52 23.10 -21.47
CA PRO A 10 7.78 22.90 -22.23
C PRO A 10 7.85 21.61 -23.08
N ILE A 11 6.82 20.77 -23.04
CA ILE A 11 6.80 19.39 -23.58
C ILE A 11 6.83 19.37 -25.11
N SER A 12 6.29 20.41 -25.76
CA SER A 12 6.25 20.50 -27.23
C SER A 12 7.65 20.63 -27.87
N GLN A 13 8.63 21.15 -27.13
CA GLN A 13 10.02 21.27 -27.60
C GLN A 13 10.81 19.96 -27.46
N ILE A 14 10.50 19.13 -26.44
CA ILE A 14 11.11 17.80 -26.27
C ILE A 14 10.74 16.88 -27.43
N GLY A 15 9.50 17.00 -27.95
CA GLY A 15 9.06 16.26 -29.13
C GLY A 15 9.96 16.44 -30.36
N ARG A 16 10.61 17.61 -30.50
CA ARG A 16 11.50 17.98 -31.62
C ARG A 16 12.99 17.71 -31.37
N ALA A 17 13.37 17.28 -30.17
CA ALA A 17 14.76 16.97 -29.85
C ALA A 17 15.26 15.70 -30.58
N SER A 18 16.57 15.62 -30.85
CA SER A 18 17.17 14.43 -31.48
C SER A 18 16.98 13.20 -30.59
N SER A 19 16.98 12.01 -31.20
CA SER A 19 16.85 10.73 -30.48
C SER A 19 17.92 10.55 -29.41
N ASP A 20 19.11 11.13 -29.60
CA ASP A 20 20.19 11.14 -28.61
C ASP A 20 19.88 12.04 -27.41
N ILE A 21 19.30 13.23 -27.63
CA ILE A 21 18.87 14.12 -26.55
C ILE A 21 17.73 13.46 -25.76
N LYS A 22 16.76 12.83 -26.44
CA LYS A 22 15.68 12.11 -25.77
C LYS A 22 16.20 10.90 -24.98
N LEU A 23 17.14 10.14 -25.54
CA LEU A 23 17.79 9.04 -24.84
C LEU A 23 18.54 9.55 -23.61
N MET A 24 19.15 10.72 -23.70
CA MET A 24 19.88 11.31 -22.59
C MET A 24 18.98 11.86 -21.52
N ILE A 25 17.89 12.51 -21.88
CA ILE A 25 16.84 12.91 -20.95
C ILE A 25 16.28 11.67 -20.25
N ALA A 26 16.02 10.59 -21.00
CA ALA A 26 15.63 9.30 -20.46
C ALA A 26 16.67 8.76 -19.48
N ALA A 27 17.91 8.63 -19.93
CA ALA A 27 18.98 8.11 -19.13
C ALA A 27 19.29 8.98 -17.91
N SER A 28 19.16 10.30 -17.97
CA SER A 28 19.33 11.21 -16.83
C SER A 28 18.16 11.16 -15.87
N TYR A 29 16.92 10.96 -16.34
CA TYR A 29 15.78 10.66 -15.47
C TYR A 29 16.01 9.31 -14.76
N ILE A 30 16.52 8.34 -15.52
CA ILE A 30 16.94 7.01 -15.08
C ILE A 30 18.17 7.09 -14.16
N ASN A 31 19.07 8.05 -14.31
CA ASN A 31 20.24 8.22 -13.44
C ASN A 31 19.92 9.04 -12.19
N GLY A 32 18.95 9.94 -12.28
CA GLY A 32 18.27 10.51 -11.12
C GLY A 32 17.68 9.42 -10.23
N TRP A 33 17.47 8.20 -10.76
CA TRP A 33 17.20 6.98 -9.99
C TRP A 33 18.29 6.61 -8.98
N LEU A 34 19.52 7.05 -9.19
CA LEU A 34 20.66 6.64 -8.37
C LEU A 34 21.18 7.74 -7.45
N HIS A 35 20.96 9.04 -7.74
CA HIS A 35 21.68 10.10 -7.01
C HIS A 35 20.91 11.38 -6.58
N THR A 36 19.84 11.88 -7.23
CA THR A 36 18.86 12.89 -6.71
C THR A 36 17.95 13.45 -7.81
N TYR A 37 16.68 13.75 -7.48
CA TYR A 37 15.67 14.37 -8.38
C TYR A 37 16.08 15.76 -8.89
N ASP A 38 16.60 16.62 -8.01
CA ASP A 38 16.96 18.00 -8.35
C ASP A 38 18.04 18.06 -9.43
N ALA A 39 18.97 17.12 -9.44
CA ALA A 39 20.00 17.03 -10.47
C ALA A 39 19.41 16.71 -11.86
N ALA A 40 18.39 15.85 -11.92
CA ALA A 40 17.72 15.52 -13.17
C ALA A 40 16.91 16.72 -13.70
N VAL A 41 16.18 17.42 -12.82
CA VAL A 41 15.42 18.62 -13.20
C VAL A 41 16.34 19.76 -13.64
N GLN A 42 17.44 20.00 -12.91
CA GLN A 42 18.43 21.01 -13.30
C GLN A 42 19.09 20.69 -14.64
N PHE A 43 19.40 19.41 -14.88
CA PHE A 43 19.93 18.97 -16.17
C PHE A 43 18.92 19.19 -17.30
N LEU A 44 17.66 18.80 -17.11
CA LEU A 44 16.59 19.02 -18.08
C LEU A 44 16.40 20.51 -18.39
N THR A 45 16.44 21.34 -17.36
CA THR A 45 16.34 22.80 -17.49
C THR A 45 17.54 23.37 -18.26
N LYS A 46 18.76 22.87 -18.01
CA LYS A 46 19.96 23.24 -18.77
C LYS A 46 19.87 22.82 -20.23
N VAL A 47 19.39 21.60 -20.52
CA VAL A 47 19.22 21.10 -21.89
C VAL A 47 18.12 21.86 -22.65
N GLN A 48 17.03 22.22 -21.98
CA GLN A 48 15.93 23.00 -22.57
C GLN A 48 16.35 24.43 -22.95
N ASN A 49 17.24 25.04 -22.16
CA ASN A 49 17.69 26.42 -22.37
C ASN A 49 19.00 26.55 -23.17
N ALA A 50 19.66 25.43 -23.51
CA ALA A 50 20.93 25.42 -24.21
C ALA A 50 20.75 25.37 -25.74
N SER A 51 21.65 26.03 -26.45
CA SER A 51 21.74 25.91 -27.91
C SER A 51 22.14 24.48 -28.34
N PRO A 52 21.83 24.05 -29.58
CA PRO A 52 22.18 22.70 -30.05
C PRO A 52 23.67 22.35 -29.93
N SER A 53 24.56 23.34 -30.08
CA SER A 53 26.01 23.18 -29.92
C SER A 53 26.43 23.02 -28.45
N GLU A 54 25.79 23.72 -27.53
CA GLU A 54 25.99 23.58 -26.08
C GLU A 54 25.45 22.25 -25.56
N VAL A 55 24.27 21.84 -26.03
CA VAL A 55 23.74 20.50 -25.77
C VAL A 55 24.77 19.48 -26.24
N LYS A 56 25.24 19.54 -27.50
CA LYS A 56 26.25 18.61 -28.02
C LYS A 56 27.53 18.56 -27.17
N LYS A 57 28.01 19.69 -26.63
CA LYS A 57 29.16 19.74 -25.70
C LYS A 57 28.85 19.08 -24.35
N LEU A 58 27.67 19.34 -23.77
CA LEU A 58 27.18 18.67 -22.56
C LEU A 58 27.11 17.16 -22.76
N ILE A 59 26.55 16.71 -23.88
CA ILE A 59 26.44 15.29 -24.26
C ILE A 59 27.81 14.62 -24.38
N GLN A 60 28.79 15.33 -24.93
CA GLN A 60 30.12 14.78 -25.18
C GLN A 60 31.02 14.78 -23.96
N SER A 61 30.60 15.39 -22.84
CA SER A 61 31.42 15.47 -21.64
C SER A 61 31.70 14.08 -21.03
N PRO A 62 32.91 13.84 -20.48
CA PRO A 62 33.27 12.55 -19.88
C PRO A 62 32.32 12.12 -18.76
N ASP A 63 31.95 13.05 -17.88
CA ASP A 63 31.02 12.81 -16.77
C ASP A 63 29.66 12.32 -17.27
N HIS A 64 29.13 12.91 -18.33
CA HIS A 64 27.84 12.52 -18.89
C HIS A 64 27.90 11.16 -19.60
N LYS A 65 28.99 10.87 -20.32
CA LYS A 65 29.19 9.53 -20.91
C LYS A 65 29.28 8.45 -19.83
N GLN A 66 29.98 8.73 -18.74
CA GLN A 66 30.08 7.82 -17.60
C GLN A 66 28.71 7.63 -16.92
N GLN A 67 27.96 8.71 -16.75
CA GLN A 67 26.59 8.69 -16.23
C GLN A 67 25.66 7.86 -17.12
N LEU A 68 25.65 8.08 -18.43
CA LEU A 68 24.84 7.33 -19.40
C LEU A 68 25.15 5.82 -19.34
N LYS A 69 26.44 5.47 -19.21
CA LYS A 69 26.87 4.08 -19.06
C LYS A 69 26.30 3.46 -17.77
N LYS A 70 26.35 4.17 -16.64
CA LYS A 70 25.75 3.72 -15.37
C LYS A 70 24.23 3.52 -15.49
N SER A 71 23.51 4.46 -16.09
CA SER A 71 22.05 4.35 -16.28
C SER A 71 21.68 3.15 -17.15
N LYS A 72 22.46 2.92 -18.21
CA LYS A 72 22.25 1.77 -19.09
C LYS A 72 22.47 0.47 -18.33
N THR A 73 23.53 0.36 -17.53
CA THR A 73 23.76 -0.81 -16.66
C THR A 73 22.59 -1.02 -15.69
N ALA A 74 22.13 0.03 -14.99
CA ALA A 74 21.01 -0.05 -14.06
C ALA A 74 19.69 -0.44 -14.75
N CYS A 75 19.40 0.08 -15.96
CA CYS A 75 18.26 -0.37 -16.76
C CYS A 75 18.35 -1.86 -17.10
N LEU A 76 19.54 -2.32 -17.47
CA LEU A 76 19.76 -3.73 -17.79
C LEU A 76 19.69 -4.63 -16.55
N GLU A 77 19.85 -4.09 -15.34
CA GLU A 77 19.61 -4.84 -14.09
C GLU A 77 18.12 -4.98 -13.76
N ILE A 78 17.29 -4.04 -14.21
CA ILE A 78 15.84 -4.01 -13.93
C ILE A 78 15.03 -4.67 -15.03
N PHE A 79 15.30 -4.36 -16.29
CA PHE A 79 14.46 -4.76 -17.42
C PHE A 79 15.07 -5.91 -18.23
N GLN A 80 14.21 -6.73 -18.84
CA GLN A 80 14.57 -7.70 -19.86
C GLN A 80 14.40 -7.03 -21.23
N GLU A 81 15.43 -7.10 -22.08
CA GLU A 81 15.36 -6.63 -23.48
C GLU A 81 14.87 -5.16 -23.60
N PHE A 82 15.49 -4.29 -22.81
CA PHE A 82 15.19 -2.85 -22.80
C PHE A 82 16.14 -2.11 -23.76
N ASP A 83 15.60 -1.71 -24.91
CA ASP A 83 16.35 -1.04 -25.96
C ASP A 83 16.27 0.50 -25.87
N LYS A 84 17.05 1.16 -26.72
CA LYS A 84 17.12 2.63 -26.80
C LYS A 84 15.74 3.25 -27.08
N SER A 85 14.94 2.61 -27.93
CA SER A 85 13.63 3.12 -28.35
C SER A 85 12.64 3.11 -27.19
N ARG A 86 12.61 2.01 -26.42
CA ARG A 86 11.77 1.85 -25.23
C ARG A 86 12.15 2.80 -24.10
N MET A 87 13.45 3.03 -23.88
CA MET A 87 13.93 4.04 -22.93
C MET A 87 13.42 5.44 -23.29
N VAL A 88 13.52 5.81 -24.56
CA VAL A 88 13.04 7.11 -25.06
C VAL A 88 11.54 7.25 -24.90
N LEU A 89 10.78 6.19 -25.20
CA LEU A 89 9.33 6.16 -25.04
C LEU A 89 8.93 6.34 -23.57
N LEU A 90 9.51 5.55 -22.66
CA LEU A 90 9.23 5.62 -21.23
C LEU A 90 9.48 7.03 -20.67
N ALA A 91 10.62 7.63 -21.02
CA ALA A 91 10.94 8.97 -20.56
C ALA A 91 10.03 10.03 -21.15
N SER A 92 9.66 9.89 -22.42
CA SER A 92 8.73 10.82 -23.08
C SER A 92 7.37 10.80 -22.38
N ASP A 93 6.86 9.61 -22.04
CA ASP A 93 5.58 9.46 -21.35
C ASP A 93 5.63 10.00 -19.91
N ILE A 94 6.72 9.77 -19.18
CA ILE A 94 6.91 10.35 -17.84
C ILE A 94 6.92 11.88 -17.91
N LEU A 95 7.65 12.47 -18.87
CA LEU A 95 7.76 13.93 -19.02
C LEU A 95 6.47 14.56 -19.56
N ALA A 96 5.67 13.80 -20.30
CA ALA A 96 4.37 14.22 -20.77
C ALA A 96 3.33 14.30 -19.64
N SER A 97 3.50 13.50 -18.58
CA SER A 97 2.59 13.46 -17.44
C SER A 97 2.63 14.76 -16.62
N GLU A 98 1.48 15.20 -16.12
CA GLU A 98 1.38 16.43 -15.33
C GLU A 98 2.12 16.36 -13.99
N THR A 99 2.13 15.16 -13.39
CA THR A 99 2.78 14.87 -12.12
C THR A 99 4.23 14.44 -12.29
N GLN A 100 4.74 14.40 -13.53
CA GLN A 100 6.07 13.88 -13.85
C GLN A 100 6.30 12.47 -13.29
N SER A 101 5.24 11.67 -13.31
CA SER A 101 5.20 10.29 -12.83
C SER A 101 4.34 9.44 -13.75
N LEU A 102 4.71 8.17 -13.92
CA LEU A 102 3.88 7.21 -14.64
C LEU A 102 3.22 6.27 -13.64
N GLU A 103 1.90 6.08 -13.72
CA GLU A 103 1.18 5.10 -12.90
C GLU A 103 0.27 4.30 -13.82
N MET A 104 0.49 2.98 -13.90
CA MET A 104 -0.29 2.10 -14.79
C MET A 104 -0.23 0.63 -14.33
N PRO A 105 -1.15 -0.23 -14.79
CA PRO A 105 -1.08 -1.67 -14.57
C PRO A 105 0.26 -2.26 -15.04
N PHE A 106 0.79 -3.22 -14.29
CA PHE A 106 2.06 -3.86 -14.60
C PHE A 106 2.07 -4.54 -15.97
N SER A 107 0.97 -5.22 -16.33
CA SER A 107 0.82 -5.86 -17.65
C SER A 107 0.86 -4.85 -18.81
N GLU A 108 0.22 -3.69 -18.63
CA GLU A 108 0.27 -2.59 -19.61
C GLU A 108 1.69 -2.06 -19.76
N PHE A 109 2.39 -1.88 -18.63
CA PHE A 109 3.78 -1.45 -18.63
C PHE A 109 4.69 -2.43 -19.39
N GLU A 110 4.57 -3.73 -19.13
CA GLU A 110 5.39 -4.73 -19.83
C GLU A 110 5.09 -4.77 -21.33
N SER A 111 3.82 -4.63 -21.70
CA SER A 111 3.40 -4.57 -23.11
C SER A 111 3.98 -3.35 -23.84
N LYS A 112 4.07 -2.20 -23.16
CA LYS A 112 4.46 -0.93 -23.77
C LYS A 112 5.98 -0.69 -23.75
N TYR A 113 6.63 -1.01 -22.65
CA TYR A 113 8.05 -0.67 -22.42
C TYR A 113 8.96 -1.88 -22.37
N GLY A 114 8.42 -3.08 -22.15
CA GLY A 114 9.20 -4.32 -22.05
C GLY A 114 9.17 -4.93 -20.65
N LYS A 115 9.54 -6.21 -20.59
CA LYS A 115 9.44 -7.03 -19.37
C LYS A 115 10.39 -6.56 -18.28
N ILE A 116 9.99 -6.71 -17.03
CA ILE A 116 10.87 -6.47 -15.88
C ILE A 116 11.45 -7.81 -15.41
N LYS A 117 12.73 -7.82 -15.05
CA LYS A 117 13.39 -9.01 -14.50
C LYS A 117 12.71 -9.42 -13.19
N PRO A 118 12.40 -10.71 -12.98
CA PRO A 118 11.73 -11.17 -11.76
C PRO A 118 12.42 -10.72 -10.46
N LYS A 119 13.76 -10.71 -10.45
CA LYS A 119 14.55 -10.26 -9.29
C LYS A 119 14.31 -8.79 -8.95
N ALA A 120 14.09 -7.92 -9.95
CA ALA A 120 13.83 -6.51 -9.75
C ALA A 120 12.40 -6.23 -9.25
N LEU A 121 11.47 -7.17 -9.44
CA LEU A 121 10.09 -7.08 -8.94
C LEU A 121 9.96 -7.41 -7.45
N GLY A 122 10.98 -8.03 -6.84
CA GLY A 122 10.91 -8.44 -5.44
C GLY A 122 9.70 -9.33 -5.13
N TYR A 123 9.29 -10.17 -6.08
CA TYR A 123 8.09 -11.03 -6.01
C TYR A 123 6.74 -10.30 -5.97
N ALA A 124 6.68 -9.02 -6.36
CA ALA A 124 5.41 -8.33 -6.50
C ALA A 124 4.49 -9.05 -7.51
N PRO A 125 3.18 -9.09 -7.24
CA PRO A 125 2.23 -9.81 -8.08
C PRO A 125 2.00 -9.11 -9.43
N ARG A 126 1.55 -9.87 -10.44
CA ARG A 126 1.31 -9.34 -11.80
C ARG A 126 0.17 -8.33 -11.91
N TYR A 127 -0.80 -8.38 -11.00
CA TYR A 127 -1.86 -7.38 -10.92
C TYR A 127 -1.40 -6.08 -10.23
N SER A 128 -0.12 -5.96 -9.87
CA SER A 128 0.42 -4.72 -9.31
C SER A 128 0.23 -3.56 -10.28
N VAL A 129 0.13 -2.36 -9.71
CA VAL A 129 0.30 -1.10 -10.43
C VAL A 129 1.75 -0.69 -10.31
N ILE A 130 2.41 -0.46 -11.44
CA ILE A 130 3.72 0.19 -11.42
C ILE A 130 3.51 1.68 -11.21
N LYS A 131 4.21 2.22 -10.22
CA LYS A 131 4.31 3.66 -10.01
C LYS A 131 5.76 4.07 -10.19
N PHE A 132 5.95 4.87 -11.22
CA PHE A 132 7.19 5.42 -11.66
C PHE A 132 7.33 6.82 -11.08
N LEU A 133 8.13 6.97 -10.04
CA LEU A 133 8.53 8.26 -9.51
C LEU A 133 9.98 8.57 -9.94
N PRO A 134 10.35 9.85 -10.03
CA PRO A 134 11.74 10.20 -10.20
C PRO A 134 12.55 9.59 -9.06
N GLY A 135 13.57 8.79 -9.36
CA GLY A 135 14.33 8.12 -8.32
C GLY A 135 14.02 6.64 -8.14
N ARG A 136 12.77 6.21 -8.38
CA ARG A 136 12.26 4.96 -7.80
C ARG A 136 11.11 4.35 -8.61
N ILE A 137 11.18 3.04 -8.78
CA ILE A 137 10.06 2.22 -9.23
C ILE A 137 9.42 1.62 -7.99
N PHE A 138 8.11 1.80 -7.86
CA PHE A 138 7.32 1.15 -6.83
C PHE A 138 6.30 0.24 -7.49
N LEU A 139 6.12 -0.93 -6.91
CA LEU A 139 4.98 -1.78 -7.24
C LEU A 139 3.98 -1.63 -6.10
N ARG A 140 2.79 -1.17 -6.47
CA ARG A 140 1.67 -1.00 -5.55
C ARG A 140 0.68 -2.11 -5.80
N PHE A 141 0.36 -2.84 -4.75
CA PHE A 141 -0.70 -3.82 -4.75
C PHE A 141 -1.48 -3.71 -3.43
N PRO A 142 -2.78 -4.04 -3.42
CA PRO A 142 -3.65 -3.77 -2.27
C PRO A 142 -3.16 -4.38 -0.97
N GLU A 143 -2.61 -5.61 -1.00
CA GLU A 143 -2.14 -6.32 0.18
C GLU A 143 -1.01 -5.58 0.89
N ASN A 144 -0.05 -5.04 0.13
CA ASN A 144 1.04 -4.22 0.69
C ASN A 144 0.50 -2.94 1.34
N ILE A 145 -0.52 -2.32 0.73
CA ILE A 145 -1.13 -1.11 1.27
C ILE A 145 -1.82 -1.42 2.59
N PHE A 146 -2.71 -2.41 2.62
CA PHE A 146 -3.44 -2.78 3.84
C PHE A 146 -2.50 -3.36 4.93
N ALA A 147 -1.43 -4.05 4.55
CA ALA A 147 -0.39 -4.48 5.48
C ALA A 147 0.32 -3.29 6.15
N LYS A 148 0.64 -2.23 5.39
CA LYS A 148 1.21 -0.99 5.95
C LYS A 148 0.23 -0.28 6.89
N ASP A 149 -1.03 -0.15 6.47
CA ASP A 149 -2.07 0.47 7.28
C ASP A 149 -2.25 -0.29 8.61
N LEU A 150 -2.19 -1.62 8.57
CA LEU A 150 -2.25 -2.48 9.74
C LEU A 150 -1.08 -2.26 10.70
N VAL A 151 0.16 -2.15 10.18
CA VAL A 151 1.35 -1.84 10.99
C VAL A 151 1.20 -0.48 11.66
N ILE A 152 0.79 0.54 10.89
CA ILE A 152 0.62 1.91 11.40
C ILE A 152 -0.46 1.93 12.48
N ALA A 153 -1.63 1.34 12.22
CA ALA A 153 -2.75 1.33 13.14
C ALA A 153 -2.37 0.65 14.47
N TYR A 154 -1.91 -0.59 14.43
CA TYR A 154 -1.63 -1.37 15.63
C TYR A 154 -0.50 -0.77 16.49
N ASN A 155 0.58 -0.30 15.87
CA ASN A 155 1.66 0.35 16.59
C ASN A 155 1.21 1.69 17.19
N SER A 156 0.36 2.44 16.49
CA SER A 156 -0.18 3.71 17.01
C SER A 156 -1.04 3.49 18.26
N ILE A 157 -1.89 2.46 18.29
CA ILE A 157 -2.67 2.09 19.49
C ILE A 157 -1.71 1.83 20.66
N SER A 158 -0.67 1.02 20.42
CA SER A 158 0.29 0.64 21.47
C SER A 158 1.05 1.83 22.04
N GLU A 159 1.43 2.81 21.21
CA GLU A 159 2.09 4.03 21.67
C GLU A 159 1.12 4.97 22.41
N LEU A 160 -0.11 5.12 21.92
CA LEU A 160 -1.13 5.97 22.56
C LEU A 160 -1.55 5.44 23.93
N GLU A 161 -1.67 4.12 24.10
CA GLU A 161 -1.94 3.52 25.41
C GLU A 161 -0.81 3.73 26.42
N LYS A 162 0.45 3.72 25.96
CA LYS A 162 1.59 4.08 26.83
C LYS A 162 1.45 5.51 27.32
N ILE A 163 1.09 6.44 26.44
CA ILE A 163 0.85 7.86 26.79
C ILE A 163 -0.33 7.95 27.75
N GLN A 164 -1.45 7.29 27.47
CA GLN A 164 -2.65 7.26 28.32
C GLN A 164 -2.35 6.70 29.72
N SER A 165 -1.58 5.61 29.81
CA SER A 165 -1.14 5.04 31.08
C SER A 165 -0.26 6.02 31.87
N CYS A 166 0.63 6.75 31.20
CA CYS A 166 1.41 7.81 31.86
C CYS A 166 0.53 8.94 32.40
N ILE A 167 -0.55 9.30 31.70
CA ILE A 167 -1.52 10.31 32.18
C ILE A 167 -2.25 9.76 33.40
N ASN A 168 -2.85 8.58 33.30
CA ASN A 168 -3.67 7.97 34.36
C ASN A 168 -2.88 7.72 35.65
N ASN A 169 -1.60 7.39 35.57
CA ASN A 169 -0.75 7.14 36.74
C ASN A 169 -0.24 8.43 37.42
N ARG A 170 -0.33 9.59 36.76
CA ARG A 170 0.18 10.86 37.30
C ARG A 170 -0.86 11.68 38.04
N PHE A 171 -2.15 11.41 37.84
CA PHE A 171 -3.23 12.24 38.40
C PHE A 171 -4.23 11.35 39.15
N SER A 172 -4.54 11.70 40.41
CA SER A 172 -5.74 11.16 41.05
C SER A 172 -6.98 11.81 40.42
N LEU A 173 -8.11 11.09 40.35
CA LEU A 173 -9.39 11.61 39.83
C LEU A 173 -9.80 12.97 40.46
N ARG A 174 -9.37 13.23 41.71
CA ARG A 174 -9.70 14.45 42.45
C ARG A 174 -8.80 15.63 42.07
N GLU A 175 -7.52 15.38 41.83
CA GLU A 175 -6.58 16.37 41.27
C GLU A 175 -6.91 16.67 39.79
N PHE A 176 -7.51 15.69 39.10
CA PHE A 176 -8.00 15.83 37.73
C PHE A 176 -9.20 16.78 37.63
N ASP A 177 -10.10 16.83 38.61
CA ASP A 177 -11.21 17.79 38.59
C ASP A 177 -10.76 19.21 39.01
N GLU A 178 -9.78 19.34 39.90
CA GLU A 178 -9.34 20.63 40.45
C GLU A 178 -8.28 21.35 39.57
N GLN A 179 -7.41 20.64 38.84
CA GLN A 179 -6.41 21.25 37.95
C GLN A 179 -6.90 21.51 36.51
N TYR A 180 -8.04 20.94 36.09
CA TYR A 180 -8.48 20.94 34.68
C TYR A 180 -9.55 22.00 34.35
N ALA A 181 -9.52 23.13 35.07
CA ALA A 181 -10.20 24.35 34.61
C ALA A 181 -9.59 24.91 33.30
N ASP A 182 -8.42 24.42 32.90
CA ASP A 182 -7.70 24.81 31.68
C ASP A 182 -8.05 23.87 30.50
N GLY A 183 -8.93 24.32 29.61
CA GLY A 183 -9.60 23.48 28.60
C GLY A 183 -8.68 22.80 27.57
N GLU A 184 -7.44 23.24 27.42
CA GLU A 184 -6.47 22.69 26.46
C GLU A 184 -5.98 21.29 26.86
N ARG A 185 -5.82 21.01 28.16
CA ARG A 185 -5.37 19.69 28.64
C ARG A 185 -6.47 18.63 28.55
N LEU A 186 -7.72 19.01 28.88
CA LEU A 186 -8.89 18.13 28.72
C LEU A 186 -9.09 17.75 27.24
N HIS A 187 -8.88 18.72 26.34
CA HIS A 187 -8.89 18.49 24.90
C HIS A 187 -7.85 17.47 24.46
N ASN A 188 -6.62 17.54 24.99
CA ASN A 188 -5.55 16.60 24.65
C ASN A 188 -5.82 15.17 25.15
N VAL A 189 -6.38 15.00 26.36
CA VAL A 189 -6.78 13.68 26.88
C VAL A 189 -7.89 13.08 26.02
N TRP A 190 -8.93 13.87 25.71
CA TRP A 190 -10.00 13.45 24.81
C TRP A 190 -9.46 13.07 23.43
N LEU A 191 -8.52 13.84 22.88
CA LEU A 191 -7.89 13.56 21.59
C LEU A 191 -7.16 12.21 21.62
N ILE A 192 -6.45 11.89 22.70
CA ILE A 192 -5.78 10.58 22.85
C ILE A 192 -6.80 9.44 22.80
N HIS A 193 -7.90 9.53 23.55
CA HIS A 193 -8.97 8.53 23.52
C HIS A 193 -9.56 8.37 22.11
N ALA A 194 -9.91 9.50 21.47
CA ALA A 194 -10.45 9.49 20.12
C ALA A 194 -9.48 8.88 19.10
N MET A 195 -8.16 9.12 19.26
CA MET A 195 -7.13 8.53 18.42
C MET A 195 -6.99 7.02 18.65
N ILE A 196 -7.08 6.54 19.91
CA ILE A 196 -7.08 5.10 20.23
C ILE A 196 -8.26 4.42 19.54
N ASP A 197 -9.47 4.98 19.66
CA ASP A 197 -10.67 4.43 19.02
C ASP A 197 -10.53 4.40 17.49
N TYR A 198 -10.04 5.49 16.90
CA TYR A 198 -9.79 5.61 15.47
C TYR A 198 -8.80 4.55 14.97
N PHE A 199 -7.65 4.39 15.63
CA PHE A 199 -6.65 3.41 15.19
C PHE A 199 -7.10 1.98 15.45
N THR A 200 -7.88 1.73 16.50
CA THR A 200 -8.51 0.42 16.74
C THR A 200 -9.45 0.05 15.59
N ALA A 201 -10.38 0.93 15.24
CA ALA A 201 -11.27 0.74 14.09
C ALA A 201 -10.51 0.57 12.76
N SER A 202 -9.44 1.34 12.57
CA SER A 202 -8.56 1.24 11.40
C SER A 202 -7.85 -0.11 11.33
N CYS A 203 -7.44 -0.67 12.48
CA CYS A 203 -6.83 -2.00 12.56
C CYS A 203 -7.79 -3.09 12.09
N PHE A 204 -9.04 -3.10 12.59
CA PHE A 204 -10.08 -4.04 12.14
C PHE A 204 -10.38 -3.92 10.65
N SER A 205 -10.54 -2.68 10.17
CA SER A 205 -10.79 -2.41 8.75
C SER A 205 -9.65 -2.90 7.86
N SER A 206 -8.41 -2.68 8.29
CA SER A 206 -7.21 -3.12 7.58
C SER A 206 -7.08 -4.64 7.57
N CYS A 207 -7.40 -5.33 8.67
CA CYS A 207 -7.43 -6.80 8.73
C CYS A 207 -8.46 -7.40 7.74
N PHE A 208 -9.67 -6.84 7.72
CA PHE A 208 -10.71 -7.26 6.80
C PHE A 208 -10.29 -7.04 5.33
N ASN A 209 -9.86 -5.82 5.01
CA ASN A 209 -9.45 -5.45 3.65
C ASN A 209 -8.22 -6.25 3.18
N LEU A 210 -7.27 -6.53 4.07
CA LEU A 210 -6.11 -7.35 3.75
C LEU A 210 -6.50 -8.79 3.42
N THR A 211 -7.40 -9.39 4.20
CA THR A 211 -7.89 -10.74 3.96
C THR A 211 -8.65 -10.81 2.64
N GLU A 212 -9.54 -9.85 2.39
CA GLU A 212 -10.29 -9.76 1.14
C GLU A 212 -9.39 -9.55 -0.07
N ALA A 213 -8.41 -8.65 0.02
CA ALA A 213 -7.43 -8.42 -1.04
C ALA A 213 -6.64 -9.69 -1.36
N TYR A 214 -6.11 -10.34 -0.32
CA TYR A 214 -5.30 -11.55 -0.48
C TYR A 214 -6.08 -12.73 -1.07
N LEU A 215 -7.32 -12.97 -0.61
CA LEU A 215 -8.17 -14.00 -1.22
C LEU A 215 -8.51 -13.66 -2.67
N SER A 216 -8.71 -12.37 -2.98
CA SER A 216 -9.04 -11.93 -4.34
C SER A 216 -7.85 -12.07 -5.28
N SER A 217 -6.64 -11.83 -4.79
CA SER A 217 -5.44 -12.00 -5.61
C SER A 217 -5.12 -13.45 -5.91
N ILE A 218 -5.35 -14.36 -4.96
CA ILE A 218 -5.22 -15.80 -5.20
C ILE A 218 -6.21 -16.24 -6.28
N ILE A 219 -7.47 -15.80 -6.18
CA ILE A 219 -8.50 -16.09 -7.20
C ILE A 219 -8.08 -15.53 -8.56
N TRP A 220 -7.68 -14.26 -8.60
CA TRP A 220 -7.26 -13.61 -9.84
C TRP A 220 -6.12 -14.38 -10.50
N ARG A 221 -5.11 -14.76 -9.72
CA ARG A 221 -3.95 -15.50 -10.21
C ARG A 221 -4.33 -16.89 -10.71
N PHE A 222 -5.13 -17.62 -9.96
CA PHE A 222 -5.61 -18.94 -10.37
C PHE A 222 -6.35 -18.87 -11.72
N LEU A 223 -7.18 -17.84 -11.92
CA LEU A 223 -7.87 -17.62 -13.18
C LEU A 223 -6.92 -17.21 -14.30
N GLU A 224 -5.88 -16.41 -14.04
CA GLU A 224 -4.86 -16.05 -15.03
C GLU A 224 -4.12 -17.31 -15.52
N ASP A 225 -3.59 -18.09 -14.57
CA ASP A 225 -2.76 -19.27 -14.82
C ASP A 225 -3.56 -20.40 -15.53
N ASN A 226 -4.87 -20.52 -15.26
CA ASN A 226 -5.73 -21.59 -15.79
C ASN A 226 -6.78 -21.10 -16.80
N SER A 227 -6.63 -19.87 -17.31
CA SER A 227 -7.64 -19.19 -18.14
C SER A 227 -8.13 -19.99 -19.36
N ARG A 228 -7.29 -20.86 -19.91
CA ARG A 228 -7.60 -21.68 -21.10
C ARG A 228 -8.16 -23.07 -20.78
N GLU A 229 -7.92 -23.57 -19.58
CA GLU A 229 -8.20 -24.97 -19.22
C GLU A 229 -9.51 -25.11 -18.42
N LEU A 230 -9.93 -24.06 -17.72
CA LEU A 230 -11.14 -24.08 -16.93
C LEU A 230 -12.41 -23.89 -17.79
N PRO A 231 -13.46 -24.69 -17.57
CA PRO A 231 -14.80 -24.43 -18.10
C PRO A 231 -15.36 -23.08 -17.62
N ASP A 232 -16.12 -22.38 -18.48
CA ASP A 232 -16.64 -21.05 -18.18
C ASP A 232 -17.58 -21.03 -16.96
N ALA A 233 -18.37 -22.09 -16.75
CA ALA A 233 -19.20 -22.22 -15.55
C ALA A 233 -18.38 -22.22 -14.24
N ILE A 234 -17.17 -22.80 -14.26
CA ILE A 234 -16.28 -22.81 -13.09
C ILE A 234 -15.67 -21.43 -12.88
N LYS A 235 -15.26 -20.77 -13.98
CA LYS A 235 -14.75 -19.38 -13.93
C LYS A 235 -15.80 -18.43 -13.35
N ASP A 236 -17.03 -18.50 -13.86
CA ASP A 236 -18.14 -17.67 -13.40
C ASP A 236 -18.47 -17.89 -11.92
N ASP A 237 -18.47 -19.13 -11.46
CA ASP A 237 -18.76 -19.42 -10.05
C ASP A 237 -17.63 -18.96 -9.13
N ILE A 238 -16.37 -19.09 -9.54
CA ILE A 238 -15.22 -18.54 -8.81
C ILE A 238 -15.27 -17.01 -8.78
N LEU A 239 -15.60 -16.36 -9.91
CA LEU A 239 -15.75 -14.91 -9.98
C LEU A 239 -16.89 -14.41 -9.08
N LYS A 240 -18.06 -15.06 -9.12
CA LYS A 240 -19.19 -14.77 -8.23
C LYS A 240 -18.91 -15.03 -6.76
N SER A 241 -17.82 -15.75 -6.43
CA SER A 241 -17.42 -15.96 -5.04
C SER A 241 -16.92 -14.68 -4.35
N SER A 242 -16.59 -13.61 -5.10
CA SER A 242 -16.29 -12.29 -4.53
C SER A 242 -17.46 -11.70 -3.75
N ASP A 243 -18.69 -12.05 -4.11
CA ASP A 243 -19.91 -11.55 -3.46
C ASP A 243 -20.32 -12.43 -2.26
N ARG A 244 -19.54 -13.48 -1.97
CA ARG A 244 -19.77 -14.41 -0.87
C ARG A 244 -18.96 -14.01 0.36
N SER A 245 -19.35 -14.53 1.52
CA SER A 245 -18.65 -14.25 2.77
C SER A 245 -17.22 -14.78 2.77
N ILE A 246 -16.35 -14.20 3.61
CA ILE A 246 -14.99 -14.68 3.82
C ILE A 246 -15.00 -16.17 4.21
N LYS A 247 -15.90 -16.59 5.11
CA LYS A 247 -16.08 -18.02 5.46
C LYS A 247 -16.29 -18.90 4.23
N TYR A 248 -17.17 -18.50 3.30
CA TYR A 248 -17.41 -19.26 2.09
C TYR A 248 -16.15 -19.36 1.23
N ARG A 249 -15.42 -18.25 1.07
CA ARG A 249 -14.19 -18.20 0.26
C ARG A 249 -13.07 -19.05 0.85
N LEU A 250 -12.90 -19.01 2.17
CA LEU A 250 -11.89 -19.81 2.89
C LEU A 250 -12.11 -21.32 2.74
N ILE A 251 -13.36 -21.78 2.73
CA ILE A 251 -13.66 -23.21 2.63
C ILE A 251 -13.81 -23.63 1.17
N ASN A 252 -14.76 -23.03 0.45
CA ASN A 252 -15.21 -23.53 -0.84
C ASN A 252 -14.32 -23.03 -1.99
N THR A 253 -14.00 -21.74 -2.01
CA THR A 253 -13.19 -21.16 -3.09
C THR A 253 -11.74 -21.67 -2.99
N LEU A 254 -11.12 -21.65 -1.81
CA LEU A 254 -9.76 -22.17 -1.64
C LEU A 254 -9.66 -23.65 -1.99
N ARG A 255 -10.61 -24.50 -1.59
CA ARG A 255 -10.61 -25.93 -1.95
C ARG A 255 -10.55 -26.15 -3.45
N ARG A 256 -11.20 -25.29 -4.25
CA ARG A 256 -11.18 -25.39 -5.71
C ARG A 256 -9.84 -24.96 -6.29
N ILE A 257 -9.19 -23.97 -5.68
CA ILE A 257 -7.90 -23.44 -6.13
C ILE A 257 -6.76 -24.39 -5.77
N THR A 258 -6.76 -24.92 -4.55
CA THR A 258 -5.68 -25.79 -4.05
C THR A 258 -5.91 -27.27 -4.32
N GLY A 259 -7.16 -27.66 -4.60
CA GLY A 259 -7.57 -29.07 -4.69
C GLY A 259 -7.72 -29.77 -3.34
N VAL A 260 -7.44 -29.10 -2.22
CA VAL A 260 -7.47 -29.69 -0.87
C VAL A 260 -8.29 -28.83 0.10
N ASN A 261 -8.85 -29.46 1.14
CA ASN A 261 -9.53 -28.72 2.20
C ASN A 261 -8.47 -28.02 3.07
N VAL A 262 -8.16 -26.75 2.76
CA VAL A 262 -7.26 -25.91 3.57
C VAL A 262 -7.90 -25.61 4.93
N PHE A 263 -9.21 -25.35 4.91
CA PHE A 263 -10.01 -25.13 6.10
C PHE A 263 -11.34 -25.89 6.06
N THR A 264 -11.92 -26.07 7.24
CA THR A 264 -13.21 -26.66 7.53
C THR A 264 -14.06 -25.68 8.35
N GLU A 265 -15.36 -25.95 8.48
CA GLU A 265 -16.25 -25.10 9.28
C GLU A 265 -15.93 -25.09 10.78
N THR A 266 -15.25 -26.13 11.27
CA THR A 266 -14.87 -26.27 12.68
C THR A 266 -13.61 -25.51 13.04
N ASP A 267 -12.79 -25.13 12.06
CA ASP A 267 -11.52 -24.47 12.31
C ASP A 267 -11.74 -23.13 13.00
N GLU A 268 -10.94 -22.90 14.04
CA GLU A 268 -11.02 -21.68 14.84
C GLU A 268 -10.83 -20.43 13.99
N ILE A 269 -9.89 -20.45 13.05
CA ILE A 269 -9.65 -19.33 12.13
C ILE A 269 -10.90 -19.00 11.33
N VAL A 270 -11.62 -19.99 10.81
CA VAL A 270 -12.81 -19.73 10.01
C VAL A 270 -13.95 -19.19 10.87
N ARG A 271 -14.16 -19.75 12.06
CA ARG A 271 -15.21 -19.29 12.98
C ARG A 271 -14.94 -17.89 13.52
N ASN A 272 -13.70 -17.62 13.90
CA ASN A 272 -13.30 -16.39 14.56
C ASN A 272 -13.06 -15.25 13.58
N LEU A 273 -12.53 -15.52 12.38
CA LEU A 273 -12.24 -14.44 11.43
C LEU A 273 -13.53 -13.80 10.89
N ASP A 274 -14.58 -14.59 10.68
CA ASP A 274 -15.90 -14.06 10.33
C ASP A 274 -16.50 -13.26 11.50
N SER A 275 -16.52 -13.81 12.72
CA SER A 275 -17.12 -13.11 13.87
C SER A 275 -16.35 -11.85 14.29
N ILE A 276 -15.02 -11.88 14.25
CA ILE A 276 -14.13 -10.80 14.72
C ILE A 276 -13.94 -9.72 13.65
N LEU A 277 -13.97 -10.03 12.35
CA LEU A 277 -13.77 -9.02 11.31
C LEU A 277 -15.08 -8.51 10.70
N PHE A 278 -16.08 -9.37 10.52
CA PHE A 278 -17.30 -8.98 9.81
C PHE A 278 -18.13 -7.98 10.62
N GLN A 279 -18.31 -8.23 11.92
CA GLN A 279 -19.17 -7.39 12.74
C GLN A 279 -18.60 -5.97 12.92
N PRO A 280 -17.31 -5.79 13.27
CA PRO A 280 -16.73 -4.44 13.35
C PRO A 280 -16.73 -3.71 12.01
N ARG A 281 -16.39 -4.41 10.90
CA ARG A 281 -16.42 -3.79 9.57
C ARG A 281 -17.83 -3.34 9.19
N HIS A 282 -18.84 -4.19 9.39
CA HIS A 282 -20.23 -3.84 9.09
C HIS A 282 -20.75 -2.72 10.00
N ALA A 283 -20.32 -2.68 11.26
CA ALA A 283 -20.61 -1.55 12.15
C ALA A 283 -20.01 -0.26 11.57
N LEU A 284 -18.71 -0.28 11.22
CA LEU A 284 -17.98 0.88 10.69
C LEU A 284 -18.50 1.41 9.35
N THR A 285 -18.94 0.52 8.43
CA THR A 285 -19.42 0.93 7.10
C THR A 285 -20.89 1.32 7.06
N HIS A 286 -21.68 0.88 8.05
CA HIS A 286 -23.13 1.06 8.08
C HIS A 286 -23.60 1.60 9.45
N CYS A 287 -22.93 2.62 9.97
CA CYS A 287 -23.34 3.38 11.15
C CYS A 287 -24.67 4.12 10.87
N SER A 288 -25.80 3.51 11.19
CA SER A 288 -27.11 4.17 11.17
C SER A 288 -27.56 4.46 12.61
N PRO A 289 -27.90 5.71 12.96
CA PRO A 289 -28.52 6.03 14.24
C PRO A 289 -30.02 5.71 14.27
N PHE A 290 -30.63 5.36 13.12
CA PHE A 290 -32.04 5.03 13.04
C PHE A 290 -32.25 3.53 13.23
N PRO A 291 -33.19 3.12 14.11
CA PRO A 291 -33.64 1.73 14.19
C PRO A 291 -34.33 1.34 12.86
N TYR A 292 -33.63 0.60 11.99
CA TYR A 292 -34.19 0.10 10.74
C TYR A 292 -35.35 -0.85 11.03
N GLN A 293 -36.45 -0.64 10.29
CA GLN A 293 -37.62 -1.51 10.38
C GLN A 293 -37.25 -2.93 9.91
N ARG A 294 -37.39 -3.87 10.85
CA ARG A 294 -37.23 -5.32 10.71
C ARG A 294 -37.77 -5.82 9.37
N LYS A 295 -36.89 -6.28 8.47
CA LYS A 295 -37.21 -7.37 7.53
C LYS A 295 -36.00 -8.03 6.84
N HIS A 296 -34.84 -7.39 6.72
CA HIS A 296 -33.75 -7.95 5.88
C HIS A 296 -32.31 -7.87 6.42
N ILE A 297 -32.06 -7.61 7.71
CA ILE A 297 -30.69 -7.53 8.25
C ILE A 297 -30.47 -8.56 9.35
N ARG A 298 -29.41 -9.37 9.22
CA ARG A 298 -29.01 -10.46 10.14
C ARG A 298 -28.33 -9.97 11.43
N PHE A 299 -28.31 -8.67 11.69
CA PHE A 299 -27.50 -8.05 12.74
C PHE A 299 -28.25 -6.85 13.33
N ASP A 300 -28.59 -6.91 14.62
CA ASP A 300 -29.31 -5.82 15.30
C ASP A 300 -28.42 -4.58 15.36
N GLU A 301 -28.99 -3.40 15.11
CA GLU A 301 -28.22 -2.15 15.08
C GLU A 301 -27.72 -1.74 16.46
N LYS A 302 -28.43 -2.15 17.52
CA LYS A 302 -27.95 -2.00 18.90
C LYS A 302 -26.67 -2.79 19.13
N GLU A 303 -26.56 -3.99 18.55
CA GLU A 303 -25.35 -4.81 18.63
C GLU A 303 -24.22 -4.20 17.81
N LYS A 304 -24.50 -3.60 16.64
CA LYS A 304 -23.47 -2.90 15.84
C LYS A 304 -22.88 -1.70 16.57
N ILE A 305 -23.75 -0.87 17.18
CA ILE A 305 -23.32 0.30 17.96
C ILE A 305 -22.52 -0.16 19.18
N ALA A 306 -22.99 -1.20 19.88
CA ALA A 306 -22.27 -1.78 21.00
C ALA A 306 -20.88 -2.28 20.58
N VAL A 307 -20.78 -3.01 19.47
CA VAL A 307 -19.51 -3.48 18.91
C VAL A 307 -18.60 -2.30 18.56
N LEU A 308 -19.14 -1.23 17.94
CA LEU A 308 -18.35 -0.04 17.57
C LEU A 308 -17.66 0.59 18.78
N PHE A 309 -18.37 0.65 19.92
CA PHE A 309 -17.87 1.26 21.15
C PHE A 309 -17.15 0.29 22.11
N SER A 310 -17.17 -1.02 21.82
CA SER A 310 -16.53 -2.04 22.66
C SER A 310 -15.25 -2.61 22.07
N MET A 311 -14.78 -2.09 20.92
CA MET A 311 -13.54 -2.55 20.31
C MET A 311 -12.35 -2.18 21.19
N THR A 312 -11.57 -3.18 21.61
CA THR A 312 -10.36 -2.99 22.41
C THR A 312 -9.10 -3.27 21.59
N LYS A 313 -7.95 -2.82 22.09
CA LYS A 313 -6.65 -3.23 21.53
C LYS A 313 -6.46 -4.74 21.53
N ASP A 314 -6.89 -5.44 22.58
CA ASP A 314 -6.74 -6.89 22.67
C ASP A 314 -7.55 -7.59 21.57
N ASP A 315 -8.74 -7.08 21.25
CA ASP A 315 -9.54 -7.60 20.15
C ASP A 315 -8.92 -7.26 18.79
N ALA A 316 -8.36 -6.05 18.64
CA ALA A 316 -7.59 -5.68 17.45
C ALA A 316 -6.33 -6.58 17.28
N LYS A 317 -5.67 -6.95 18.38
CA LYS A 317 -4.55 -7.89 18.37
C LYS A 317 -5.00 -9.29 17.93
N LYS A 318 -6.11 -9.80 18.48
CA LYS A 318 -6.68 -11.09 18.05
C LYS A 318 -7.02 -11.08 16.56
N ALA A 319 -7.66 -10.02 16.07
CA ALA A 319 -8.01 -9.83 14.66
C ALA A 319 -6.77 -9.86 13.75
N LEU A 320 -5.73 -9.13 14.14
CA LEU A 320 -4.42 -9.09 13.49
C LEU A 320 -3.77 -10.47 13.44
N ASP A 321 -3.66 -11.16 14.59
CA ASP A 321 -3.01 -12.46 14.69
C ASP A 321 -3.74 -13.51 13.84
N LEU A 322 -5.08 -13.52 13.88
CA LEU A 322 -5.90 -14.40 13.04
C LEU A 322 -5.70 -14.11 11.56
N THR A 323 -5.67 -12.83 11.16
CA THR A 323 -5.47 -12.42 9.76
C THR A 323 -4.11 -12.88 9.24
N ILE A 324 -3.03 -12.60 9.98
CA ILE A 324 -1.67 -13.01 9.61
C ILE A 324 -1.56 -14.54 9.54
N ASN A 325 -2.13 -15.25 10.52
CA ASN A 325 -2.09 -16.72 10.56
C ASN A 325 -2.89 -17.34 9.42
N ALA A 326 -4.07 -16.82 9.10
CA ALA A 326 -4.88 -17.26 7.96
C ALA A 326 -4.08 -17.13 6.66
N ILE A 327 -3.50 -15.96 6.39
CA ILE A 327 -2.68 -15.71 5.20
C ILE A 327 -1.50 -16.69 5.12
N LYS A 328 -0.80 -16.92 6.22
CA LYS A 328 0.33 -17.88 6.26
C LYS A 328 -0.10 -19.31 5.95
N ILE A 329 -1.22 -19.77 6.51
CA ILE A 329 -1.73 -21.13 6.28
C ILE A 329 -2.16 -21.29 4.83
N ILE A 330 -2.90 -20.31 4.30
CA ILE A 330 -3.32 -20.28 2.90
C ILE A 330 -2.08 -20.34 2.00
N ASN A 331 -1.09 -19.45 2.20
CA ASN A 331 0.09 -19.40 1.34
C ASN A 331 0.89 -20.71 1.31
N LYS A 332 0.95 -21.42 2.44
CA LYS A 332 1.60 -22.75 2.52
C LYS A 332 0.86 -23.84 1.75
N SER A 333 -0.44 -23.67 1.54
CA SER A 333 -1.29 -24.62 0.80
C SER A 333 -1.37 -24.34 -0.70
N LEU A 334 -0.83 -23.20 -1.16
CA LEU A 334 -0.83 -22.82 -2.56
C LEU A 334 0.30 -23.53 -3.32
N PRO A 335 0.14 -23.76 -4.64
CA PRO A 335 1.21 -24.26 -5.49
C PRO A 335 2.46 -23.37 -5.45
N GLU A 336 3.61 -23.95 -5.78
CA GLU A 336 4.87 -23.19 -5.88
C GLU A 336 4.73 -21.99 -6.82
N GLY A 337 5.34 -20.88 -6.42
CA GLY A 337 5.34 -19.65 -7.20
C GLY A 337 4.23 -18.66 -6.86
N TYR A 338 3.22 -19.01 -6.03
CA TYR A 338 2.12 -18.10 -5.66
C TYR A 338 2.53 -16.79 -4.97
N GLY A 339 3.79 -16.69 -4.54
CA GLY A 339 4.44 -15.46 -4.09
C GLY A 339 5.03 -15.60 -2.70
N ASP A 340 5.99 -14.72 -2.40
CA ASP A 340 6.56 -14.61 -1.06
C ASP A 340 5.73 -13.63 -0.22
N LEU A 341 5.61 -13.90 1.07
CA LEU A 341 4.91 -13.07 2.06
C LEU A 341 5.85 -12.01 2.67
N ASN A 342 6.86 -11.54 1.92
CA ASN A 342 7.78 -10.49 2.37
C ASN A 342 7.08 -9.17 2.70
N TRP A 343 5.87 -8.95 2.19
CA TRP A 343 5.03 -7.80 2.51
C TRP A 343 4.14 -8.03 3.74
N LEU A 344 4.05 -9.26 4.28
CA LEU A 344 3.20 -9.55 5.43
C LEU A 344 3.89 -9.06 6.72
N PRO A 345 3.18 -8.32 7.59
CA PRO A 345 3.76 -7.81 8.83
C PRO A 345 4.26 -8.92 9.77
N GLN A 346 5.32 -8.63 10.51
CA GLN A 346 5.90 -9.53 11.51
C GLN A 346 6.19 -8.78 12.80
N TYR A 347 5.97 -9.43 13.94
CA TYR A 347 6.38 -8.90 15.23
C TYR A 347 7.90 -8.88 15.34
N ASN A 348 8.45 -7.76 15.80
CA ASN A 348 9.84 -7.67 16.21
C ASN A 348 10.02 -8.14 17.67
N SER A 349 11.26 -8.09 18.18
CA SER A 349 11.58 -8.45 19.58
C SER A 349 10.89 -7.59 20.63
N GLU A 350 10.35 -6.44 20.25
CA GLU A 350 9.65 -5.50 21.14
C GLU A 350 8.11 -5.62 21.03
N ASN A 351 7.61 -6.68 20.37
CA ASN A 351 6.18 -6.89 20.09
C ASN A 351 5.53 -5.76 19.26
N GLN A 352 6.32 -4.97 18.53
CA GLN A 352 5.82 -4.04 17.52
C GLN A 352 5.72 -4.75 16.18
N LEU A 353 4.71 -4.40 15.39
CA LEU A 353 4.64 -4.84 14.01
C LEU A 353 5.69 -4.11 13.18
N SER A 354 6.38 -4.87 12.34
CA SER A 354 7.37 -4.38 11.40
C SER A 354 7.11 -4.99 10.03
N MET A 355 7.57 -4.29 8.99
CA MET A 355 7.46 -4.76 7.62
C MET A 355 8.61 -4.17 6.79
N PRO A 356 9.20 -4.94 5.85
CA PRO A 356 10.25 -4.44 4.98
C PRO A 356 9.88 -3.13 4.27
N GLY A 357 10.81 -2.17 4.30
CA GLY A 357 10.64 -0.87 3.63
C GLY A 357 9.75 0.15 4.36
N LEU A 358 9.20 -0.19 5.53
CA LEU A 358 8.50 0.76 6.41
C LEU A 358 9.43 1.17 7.57
N SER A 359 10.08 2.34 7.47
CA SER A 359 10.94 2.85 8.55
C SER A 359 10.11 3.46 9.68
N GLY A 360 10.53 3.26 10.94
CA GLY A 360 9.77 3.61 12.16
C GLY A 360 9.52 5.10 12.45
N ASN A 361 9.73 5.99 11.48
CA ASN A 361 9.62 7.44 11.69
C ASN A 361 8.18 7.95 11.92
N TYR A 362 7.15 7.12 11.75
CA TYR A 362 5.76 7.46 12.07
C TYR A 362 5.54 7.72 13.58
N ILE A 363 6.41 7.16 14.43
CA ILE A 363 6.42 7.35 15.89
C ILE A 363 6.76 8.80 16.28
N GLY A 364 7.47 9.53 15.41
CA GLY A 364 7.92 10.90 15.68
C GLY A 364 6.77 11.91 15.91
N ILE A 365 5.58 11.65 15.35
CA ILE A 365 4.39 12.49 15.56
C ILE A 365 3.81 12.25 16.97
N PHE A 366 3.71 11.01 17.42
CA PHE A 366 3.20 10.66 18.74
C PHE A 366 4.13 11.10 19.86
N LYS A 367 5.45 11.08 19.63
CA LYS A 367 6.43 11.61 20.59
C LYS A 367 6.17 13.08 20.91
N ARG A 368 5.86 13.90 19.90
CA ARG A 368 5.51 15.32 20.10
C ARG A 368 4.21 15.51 20.87
N LEU A 369 3.21 14.65 20.65
CA LEU A 369 1.96 14.66 21.43
C LEU A 369 2.21 14.28 22.89
N GLY A 370 3.04 13.27 23.15
CA GLY A 370 3.46 12.90 24.50
C GLY A 370 4.22 14.03 25.21
N ASP A 371 5.06 14.77 24.49
CA ASP A 371 5.78 15.92 25.03
C ASP A 371 4.86 17.14 25.27
N LEU A 372 3.77 17.30 24.51
CA LEU A 372 2.77 18.37 24.72
C LEU A 372 1.84 18.11 25.91
N VAL A 373 1.66 16.84 26.29
CA VAL A 373 0.82 16.43 27.42
C VAL A 373 1.61 16.38 28.74
N ARG A 374 2.93 16.26 28.67
CA ARG A 374 3.84 16.38 29.82
C ARG A 374 4.05 17.83 30.21
#